data_AF-A0A837AAF3-F1
#
_entry.id   AF-A0A837AAF3-F1
#
_cell.length_a   1.000
_cell.length_b   1.000
_cell.length_c   1.000
_cell.angle_alpha   90.00
_cell.angle_beta   90.00
_cell.angle_gamma   90.00
#
_symmetry.space_group_name_H-M   'P 1'
#
loop_
_entity.id
_entity.type
_entity.pdbx_description
1 polymer ?
#
loop_
_entity_poly.entity_id
_entity_poly.type
_entity_poly.pdbx_seq_one_letter_code
_entity_poly.pdbx_strand_id
1 'polypeptide(L)'
;MIFDLKIWLEKNGEDEMRSTHALTLDSTTNSGLSGVYGLYGTSEWWDNIEKGNIETYMVSGVIVDLSKGNVFPTIFLNQKSIYILD
;
A
#
# COMPACT_ATOMS: atom_id res chain seq x y z
N MET A 1 6.93 -9.22 1.00
CA MET A 1 6.30 -9.36 2.35
C MET A 1 6.37 -8.02 3.07
N ILE A 2 5.56 -7.77 4.11
CA ILE A 2 5.55 -6.51 4.89
C ILE A 2 6.97 -6.08 5.33
N PHE A 3 7.83 -7.05 5.64
CA PHE A 3 9.24 -6.83 6.00
C PHE A 3 10.06 -6.14 4.90
N ASP A 4 9.79 -6.45 3.62
CA ASP A 4 10.50 -5.87 2.48
C ASP A 4 10.11 -4.40 2.28
N LEU A 5 8.83 -4.07 2.49
CA LEU A 5 8.33 -2.70 2.38
C LEU A 5 8.90 -1.81 3.48
N LYS A 6 8.97 -2.28 4.73
CA LYS A 6 9.56 -1.52 5.83
C LYS A 6 11.01 -1.14 5.57
N ILE A 7 11.83 -2.11 5.16
CA ILE A 7 13.23 -1.88 4.79
C ILE A 7 13.35 -0.95 3.57
N TRP A 8 12.44 -1.09 2.59
CA TRP A 8 12.47 -0.26 1.40
C TRP A 8 12.14 1.20 1.72
N LEU A 9 11.10 1.45 2.53
CA LEU A 9 10.70 2.78 2.94
C LEU A 9 11.78 3.46 3.79
N GLU A 10 12.44 2.72 4.68
CA GLU A 10 13.58 3.24 5.46
C GLU A 10 14.75 3.69 4.59
N LYS A 11 14.94 3.08 3.42
CA LYS A 11 16.08 3.36 2.53
C LYS A 11 15.76 4.35 1.41
N ASN A 12 14.51 4.36 0.93
CA ASN A 12 14.14 5.04 -0.32
C ASN A 12 12.83 5.83 -0.22
N GLY A 13 12.05 5.65 0.85
CA GLY A 13 10.65 6.06 0.90
C GLY A 13 10.40 7.51 1.28
N GLU A 14 11.43 8.32 1.55
CA GLU A 14 11.25 9.66 2.13
C GLU A 14 10.31 10.55 1.30
N ASP A 15 10.54 10.64 -0.02
CA ASP A 15 9.74 11.47 -0.91
C ASP A 15 8.30 10.94 -1.09
N GLU A 16 8.14 9.61 -1.16
CA GLU A 16 6.83 8.95 -1.26
C GLU A 16 6.02 9.12 0.02
N MET A 17 6.64 8.90 1.18
CA MET A 17 6.03 9.11 2.49
C MET A 17 5.60 10.55 2.66
N ARG A 18 6.47 11.52 2.34
CA ARG A 18 6.14 12.95 2.44
C ARG A 18 4.94 13.31 1.56
N SER A 19 4.92 12.83 0.32
CA SER A 19 3.83 13.11 -0.63
C SER A 19 2.52 12.49 -0.15
N THR A 20 2.58 11.25 0.33
CA THR A 20 1.43 10.54 0.88
C THR A 20 0.90 11.24 2.13
N HIS A 21 1.78 11.69 3.03
CA HIS A 21 1.38 12.43 4.25
C HIS A 21 0.71 13.75 3.90
N ALA A 22 1.24 14.49 2.92
CA ALA A 22 0.64 15.74 2.48
C ALA A 22 -0.80 15.53 1.97
N LEU A 23 -1.03 14.47 1.19
CA LEU A 23 -2.37 14.10 0.73
C LEU A 23 -3.27 13.62 1.88
N THR A 24 -2.77 12.76 2.78
CA THR A 24 -3.52 12.26 3.95
C THR A 24 -3.97 13.39 4.89
N LEU A 25 -3.18 14.45 5.03
CA LEU A 25 -3.48 15.58 5.90
C LEU A 25 -4.32 16.67 5.22
N ASP A 26 -4.46 16.60 3.89
CA ASP A 26 -5.28 17.55 3.15
C ASP A 26 -6.76 17.14 3.18
N SER A 27 -7.53 17.78 4.06
CA SER A 27 -8.97 17.55 4.20
C SER A 27 -9.81 17.96 2.97
N THR A 28 -9.21 18.62 1.97
CA THR A 28 -9.90 19.08 0.77
C THR A 28 -9.84 18.06 -0.38
N THR A 29 -9.01 17.02 -0.24
CA THR A 29 -8.87 15.95 -1.22
C THR A 29 -9.49 14.64 -0.71
N ASN A 30 -9.94 13.81 -1.65
CA ASN A 30 -10.33 12.42 -1.38
C ASN A 30 -9.19 11.44 -1.67
N SER A 31 -7.99 11.96 -1.92
CA SER A 31 -6.77 11.18 -2.22
C SER A 31 -5.93 10.98 -0.96
N GLY A 32 -5.00 10.02 -1.02
CA GLY A 32 -4.13 9.67 0.11
C GLY A 32 -4.66 8.47 0.90
N LEU A 33 -3.95 8.14 1.98
CA LEU A 33 -4.31 7.05 2.88
C LEU A 33 -5.04 7.59 4.11
N SER A 34 -5.89 6.77 4.74
CA SER A 34 -6.52 7.12 6.00
C SER A 34 -5.48 7.32 7.11
N GLY A 35 -5.48 8.48 7.76
CA GLY A 35 -4.61 8.78 8.91
C GLY A 35 -5.09 8.22 10.26
N VAL A 36 -6.21 7.48 10.30
CA VAL A 36 -6.83 6.97 11.54
C VAL A 36 -5.90 6.06 12.35
N TYR A 37 -4.98 5.37 11.68
CA TYR A 37 -4.04 4.42 12.29
C TYR A 37 -2.58 4.89 12.19
N GLY A 38 -2.36 6.20 12.16
CA GLY A 38 -1.05 6.81 11.93
C GLY A 38 -0.74 7.05 10.45
N LEU A 39 0.29 7.85 10.20
CA LEU A 39 0.72 8.20 8.85
C LEU A 39 1.55 7.08 8.22
N TYR A 40 1.40 6.89 6.91
CA TYR A 40 2.08 5.85 6.14
C TYR A 40 3.58 5.74 6.44
N GLY A 41 4.06 4.53 6.74
CA GLY A 41 5.47 4.26 7.02
C GLY A 41 6.01 4.73 8.38
N THR A 42 5.20 5.42 9.20
CA THR A 42 5.60 5.79 10.57
C THR A 42 5.53 4.61 11.54
N SER A 43 6.20 4.71 12.69
CA SER A 43 6.17 3.67 13.72
C SER A 43 4.75 3.35 14.19
N GLU A 44 3.90 4.38 14.35
CA GLU A 44 2.50 4.19 14.74
C GLU A 44 1.72 3.37 13.70
N TRP A 45 1.97 3.63 12.42
CA TRP A 45 1.35 2.89 11.33
C TRP A 45 1.80 1.44 11.29
N TRP A 46 3.09 1.17 11.44
CA TRP A 46 3.62 -0.19 11.56
C TRP A 46 3.06 -0.93 12.77
N ASP A 47 2.99 -0.27 13.93
CA ASP A 47 2.42 -0.85 15.14
C ASP A 47 0.96 -1.27 14.94
N ASN A 48 0.17 -0.48 14.19
CA ASN A 48 -1.23 -0.80 13.89
C ASN A 48 -1.37 -1.95 12.89
N ILE A 49 -0.44 -2.11 11.94
CA ILE A 49 -0.37 -3.29 11.08
C ILE A 49 -0.05 -4.53 11.92
N GLU A 50 0.97 -4.46 12.76
CA GLU A 50 1.41 -5.58 13.61
C GLU A 50 0.33 -6.01 14.62
N LYS A 51 -0.47 -5.06 15.11
CA LYS A 51 -1.63 -5.31 15.99
C LYS A 51 -2.87 -5.81 15.26
N GLY A 52 -2.90 -5.77 13.93
CA GLY A 52 -4.06 -6.16 13.12
C GLY A 52 -5.21 -5.15 13.12
N ASN A 53 -4.95 -3.89 13.47
CA ASN A 53 -5.93 -2.81 13.45
C ASN A 53 -6.22 -2.30 12.03
N ILE A 54 -5.25 -2.47 11.13
CA ILE A 54 -5.41 -2.23 9.70
C ILE A 54 -5.74 -3.56 9.05
N GLU A 55 -6.88 -3.63 8.36
CA GLU A 55 -7.29 -4.83 7.64
C GLU A 55 -6.28 -5.13 6.53
N THR A 56 -5.66 -6.30 6.59
CA THR A 56 -4.63 -6.72 5.65
C THR A 56 -5.12 -7.92 4.85
N TYR A 57 -4.91 -7.87 3.53
CA TYR A 57 -5.29 -8.94 2.62
C TYR A 57 -4.02 -9.51 1.99
N MET A 58 -3.84 -10.83 2.08
CA MET A 58 -2.78 -11.54 1.37
C MET A 58 -3.33 -12.05 0.04
N VAL A 59 -2.88 -11.46 -1.05
CA VAL A 59 -3.21 -11.91 -2.41
C VAL A 59 -2.03 -12.70 -2.94
N SER A 60 -2.27 -13.96 -3.31
CA SER A 60 -1.27 -14.83 -3.94
C SER A 60 -1.84 -15.41 -5.23
N GLY A 61 -1.08 -15.40 -6.31
CA GLY A 61 -1.49 -16.03 -7.56
C GLY A 61 -0.37 -16.05 -8.59
N VAL A 62 -0.69 -16.58 -9.78
CA VAL A 62 0.23 -16.60 -10.93
C VAL A 62 0.00 -15.32 -11.73
N ILE A 63 1.08 -14.61 -12.06
CA ILE A 63 1.02 -13.50 -13.01
C ILE A 63 0.81 -14.12 -14.39
N VAL A 64 -0.38 -13.92 -14.97
CA VAL A 64 -0.77 -14.55 -16.25
C VAL A 64 -0.70 -13.61 -17.44
N ASP A 65 -0.61 -12.30 -17.21
CA ASP A 65 -0.41 -11.32 -18.27
C ASP A 65 0.40 -10.11 -17.77
N LEU A 66 1.28 -9.62 -18.64
CA LEU A 66 2.07 -8.41 -18.49
C LEU A 66 1.94 -7.62 -19.81
N SER A 67 0.70 -7.35 -20.22
CA SER A 67 0.44 -6.62 -21.46
C SER A 67 0.99 -5.19 -21.37
N LYS A 68 1.75 -4.79 -22.39
CA LYS A 68 2.32 -3.44 -22.52
C LYS A 68 1.19 -2.40 -22.52
N GLY A 69 0.96 -1.79 -21.35
CA GLY A 69 -0.11 -0.82 -21.12
C GLY A 69 -0.79 -1.00 -19.77
N ASN A 70 -0.74 -2.20 -19.19
CA ASN A 70 -1.13 -2.41 -17.80
C ASN A 70 0.06 -2.09 -16.90
N VAL A 71 -0.03 -0.95 -16.22
CA VAL A 71 0.92 -0.57 -15.14
C VAL A 71 0.75 -1.51 -13.93
N PHE A 72 -0.37 -2.27 -13.88
CA PHE A 72 -0.73 -3.15 -12.78
C PHE A 72 -0.74 -4.64 -13.20
N PRO A 73 0.02 -5.52 -12.52
CA PRO A 73 -0.08 -6.96 -12.71
C PRO A 73 -1.49 -7.44 -12.37
N THR A 74 -2.16 -8.14 -13.28
CA THR A 74 -3.48 -8.73 -13.01
C THR A 74 -3.31 -10.13 -12.42
N ILE A 75 -3.78 -10.33 -11.19
CA ILE A 75 -3.87 -11.65 -10.56
C ILE A 75 -5.33 -12.13 -10.67
N PHE A 76 -5.54 -13.26 -11.35
CA PHE A 76 -6.84 -13.94 -11.36
C PHE A 76 -6.91 -14.89 -10.16
N LEU A 77 -7.77 -14.57 -9.19
CA LEU A 77 -8.24 -15.54 -8.22
C LEU A 77 -9.55 -16.13 -8.72
N ASN A 78 -9.81 -17.39 -8.35
CA ASN A 78 -10.90 -18.24 -8.84
C ASN A 78 -12.33 -17.78 -8.44
N GLN A 79 -12.56 -16.47 -8.26
CA GLN A 79 -13.86 -15.78 -8.32
C GLN A 79 -13.80 -14.24 -8.17
N LYS A 80 -12.63 -13.56 -8.25
CA LYS A 80 -12.58 -12.08 -8.27
C LYS A 80 -11.21 -11.57 -8.71
N SER A 81 -11.20 -10.54 -9.55
CA SER A 81 -9.99 -9.79 -9.91
C SER A 81 -9.67 -8.76 -8.82
N ILE A 82 -8.41 -8.67 -8.38
CA ILE A 82 -7.92 -7.62 -7.47
C ILE A 82 -6.83 -6.85 -8.21
N TYR A 83 -6.95 -5.52 -8.23
CA TYR A 83 -5.94 -4.60 -8.77
C TYR A 83 -5.07 -4.12 -7.61
N ILE A 84 -3.75 -4.25 -7.75
CA ILE A 84 -2.78 -3.76 -6.77
C ILE A 84 -2.37 -2.36 -7.21
N LEU A 85 -2.57 -1.35 -6.36
CA LEU A 85 -2.11 0.03 -6.57
C LEU A 85 -0.82 0.22 -5.77
N ASP A 86 0.23 0.70 -6.42
CA ASP A 86 1.44 1.24 -5.80
C ASP A 86 1.24 2.70 -5.36
#